data_AF-A0A4R9WV50-F1
#
_entry.id   AF-A0A4R9WV50-F1
#
_cell.length_a   1.000
_cell.length_b   1.000
_cell.length_c   1.000
_cell.angle_alpha   90.00
_cell.angle_beta   90.00
_cell.angle_gamma   90.00
#
_symmetry.space_group_name_H-M   'P 1'
#
loop_
_entity.id
_entity.type
_entity.pdbx_description
1 polymer ?
#
loop_
_entity_poly.entity_id
_entity_poly.type
_entity_poly.pdbx_seq_one_letter_code
_entity_poly.pdbx_strand_id
1 'polypeptide(L)'
;IVADTITVETRRAGLPASEGVRWVSSGQGDFEVETIERAARGTTITLHLRADEDELLSSHRLKSIIQRYSDHVALPILMKKEEWDAEKSAMVTKDEDETVNQASALWT
;
A
#
# COMPACT_ATOMS: atom_id res chain seq x y z
N ILE A 1 -1.51 16.08 -6.51
CA ILE A 1 -2.26 14.79 -6.50
C ILE A 1 -1.36 13.80 -7.23
N VAL A 2 -0.96 12.70 -6.58
CA VAL A 2 0.10 11.81 -7.10
C VAL A 2 -0.41 10.68 -8.01
N ALA A 3 -1.71 10.39 -7.97
CA ALA A 3 -2.36 9.35 -8.76
C ALA A 3 -3.37 9.95 -9.75
N ASP A 4 -3.59 9.28 -10.87
CA ASP A 4 -4.70 9.58 -11.79
C ASP A 4 -5.90 8.66 -11.59
N THR A 5 -5.69 7.50 -10.99
CA THR A 5 -6.72 6.50 -10.68
C THR A 5 -6.43 5.87 -9.33
N ILE A 6 -7.46 5.77 -8.49
CA ILE A 6 -7.40 5.12 -7.18
C ILE A 6 -8.40 3.97 -7.20
N THR A 7 -7.93 2.78 -6.84
CA THR A 7 -8.79 1.61 -6.62
C THR A 7 -8.73 1.23 -5.15
N VAL A 8 -9.89 1.12 -4.52
CA VAL A 8 -10.03 0.63 -3.14
C VAL A 8 -10.83 -0.65 -3.17
N GLU A 9 -10.25 -1.73 -2.68
CA GLU A 9 -10.95 -2.99 -2.50
C GLU A 9 -10.97 -3.33 -1.02
N THR A 10 -12.15 -3.50 -0.46
CA THR A 10 -12.30 -3.73 0.97
C THR A 10 -13.35 -4.77 1.27
N ARG A 11 -13.15 -5.52 2.36
CA ARG A 11 -14.20 -6.32 2.99
C ARG A 11 -14.13 -6.15 4.49
N ARG A 12 -15.24 -5.73 5.08
CA ARG A 12 -15.42 -5.64 6.54
C ARG A 12 -15.22 -7.02 7.18
N ALA A 13 -14.58 -7.03 8.34
CA ALA A 13 -14.46 -8.25 9.14
C ALA A 13 -15.85 -8.75 9.59
N GLY A 14 -16.07 -10.06 9.50
CA GLY A 14 -17.33 -10.72 9.88
C GLY A 14 -18.37 -10.86 8.77
N LEU A 15 -18.15 -10.24 7.60
CA LEU A 15 -19.01 -10.44 6.43
C LEU A 15 -18.48 -11.57 5.54
N PRO A 16 -19.37 -12.26 4.78
CA PRO A 16 -18.97 -13.28 3.82
C PRO A 16 -18.09 -12.68 2.71
N ALA A 17 -17.31 -13.53 2.03
CA ALA A 17 -16.41 -13.11 0.96
C ALA A 17 -17.15 -12.45 -0.22
N SER A 18 -18.42 -12.78 -0.44
CA SER A 18 -19.29 -12.17 -1.45
C SER A 18 -19.73 -10.73 -1.15
N GLU A 19 -19.43 -10.21 0.03
CA GLU A 19 -19.72 -8.83 0.44
C GLU A 19 -18.48 -7.93 0.41
N GLY A 20 -17.50 -8.28 -0.44
CA GLY A 20 -16.43 -7.35 -0.79
C GLY A 20 -16.96 -6.17 -1.61
N VAL A 21 -16.30 -5.03 -1.50
CA VAL A 21 -16.62 -3.83 -2.26
C VAL A 21 -15.37 -3.34 -2.98
N ARG A 22 -15.51 -3.02 -4.27
CA ARG A 22 -14.53 -2.24 -5.04
C ARG A 22 -15.08 -0.85 -5.28
N TRP A 23 -14.24 0.15 -5.03
CA TRP A 23 -14.46 1.54 -5.37
C TRP A 23 -13.34 2.00 -6.28
N VAL A 24 -13.65 2.67 -7.39
CA VAL A 24 -12.67 3.21 -8.34
C VAL A 24 -13.00 4.67 -8.64
N SER A 25 -11.99 5.54 -8.65
CA SER A 25 -12.15 6.93 -9.07
C SER A 25 -10.91 7.50 -9.73
N SER A 26 -11.12 8.35 -10.73
CA SER A 26 -10.08 9.18 -11.34
C SER A 26 -9.84 10.53 -10.63
N GLY A 27 -10.58 10.79 -9.54
CA GLY A 27 -10.53 12.05 -8.81
C GLY A 27 -11.15 13.25 -9.52
N GLN A 28 -11.90 13.03 -10.61
CA GLN A 28 -12.53 14.10 -11.41
C GLN A 28 -13.99 14.41 -11.02
N GLY A 29 -14.50 13.80 -9.95
CA GLY A 29 -15.84 14.06 -9.40
C GLY A 29 -16.74 12.83 -9.40
N ASP A 30 -16.54 11.92 -10.35
CA ASP A 30 -17.26 10.64 -10.42
C ASP A 30 -16.45 9.48 -9.85
N PHE A 31 -17.16 8.43 -9.44
CA PHE A 31 -16.60 7.18 -8.97
C PHE A 31 -17.54 6.01 -9.25
N GLU A 32 -16.98 4.82 -9.34
CA GLU A 32 -17.71 3.58 -9.52
C GLU A 32 -17.65 2.74 -8.24
N VAL A 33 -18.74 2.06 -7.92
CA VAL A 33 -18.83 1.13 -6.79
C VAL A 33 -19.46 -0.17 -7.27
N GLU A 34 -18.81 -1.28 -6.97
CA GLU A 34 -19.34 -2.61 -7.27
C GLU A 34 -19.09 -3.58 -6.11
N THR A 35 -19.95 -4.59 -6.03
CA THR A 35 -19.76 -5.74 -5.14
C THR A 35 -18.79 -6.72 -5.79
N ILE A 36 -17.82 -7.22 -5.04
CA ILE A 36 -16.82 -8.18 -5.49
C ILE A 36 -16.72 -9.37 -4.53
N GLU A 37 -16.24 -10.51 -5.03
CA GLU A 37 -15.81 -11.63 -4.20
C GLU A 37 -14.40 -11.35 -3.65
N ARG A 38 -14.25 -11.27 -2.33
CA ARG A 38 -12.98 -11.01 -1.66
C ARG A 38 -12.83 -11.86 -0.41
N ALA A 39 -12.01 -12.91 -0.50
CA ALA A 39 -11.76 -13.82 0.63
C ALA A 39 -11.07 -13.12 1.83
N ALA A 40 -10.14 -12.21 1.55
CA ALA A 40 -9.36 -11.50 2.56
C ALA A 40 -10.16 -10.37 3.22
N ARG A 41 -10.07 -10.25 4.56
CA ARG A 41 -10.62 -9.08 5.27
C ARG A 41 -9.70 -7.87 5.10
N GLY A 42 -10.21 -6.68 5.41
CA GLY A 42 -9.45 -5.44 5.40
C GLY A 42 -9.49 -4.76 4.05
N THR A 43 -8.59 -3.80 3.85
CA THR A 43 -8.63 -2.85 2.74
C THR A 43 -7.32 -2.87 1.97
N THR A 44 -7.39 -2.97 0.65
CA THR A 44 -6.30 -2.74 -0.28
C THR A 44 -6.56 -1.42 -0.99
N ILE A 45 -5.58 -0.52 -0.99
CA ILE A 45 -5.63 0.73 -1.75
C ILE A 45 -4.52 0.65 -2.80
N THR A 46 -4.91 0.73 -4.07
CA THR A 46 -4.00 0.72 -5.21
C THR A 46 -4.04 2.08 -5.88
N LEU A 47 -2.87 2.70 -6.04
CA LEU A 47 -2.70 4.00 -6.68
C LEU A 47 -2.06 3.78 -8.05
N HIS A 48 -2.73 4.21 -9.12
CA HIS A 48 -2.10 4.34 -10.43
C HIS A 48 -1.45 5.72 -10.49
N LEU A 49 -0.12 5.74 -10.40
CA LEU A 49 0.66 6.97 -10.32
C LEU A 49 0.65 7.73 -11.66
N ARG A 50 0.74 9.05 -11.57
CA ARG A 50 0.97 9.89 -12.75
C ARG A 50 2.40 9.70 -13.26
N ALA A 51 2.62 9.99 -14.54
CA ALA A 51 3.90 9.78 -15.21
C ALA A 51 5.08 10.59 -14.62
N ASP A 52 4.82 11.62 -13.82
CA ASP A 52 5.81 12.46 -13.16
C ASP A 52 6.07 12.07 -11.70
N GLU A 53 5.46 11.00 -11.21
CA GLU A 53 5.47 10.59 -9.79
C GLU A 53 6.25 9.28 -9.56
N ASP A 54 7.15 8.92 -10.49
CA ASP A 54 8.00 7.72 -10.43
C ASP A 54 8.90 7.65 -9.18
N GLU A 55 9.15 8.79 -8.52
CA GLU A 55 9.87 8.83 -7.24
C GLU A 55 9.20 7.93 -6.19
N LEU A 56 7.87 7.81 -6.23
CA LEU A 56 7.08 6.99 -5.31
C LEU A 56 7.14 5.49 -5.64
N LEU A 57 7.78 5.10 -6.74
CA LEU A 57 8.12 3.70 -7.02
C LEU A 57 9.45 3.29 -6.37
N SER A 58 10.22 4.24 -5.81
CA SER A 58 11.47 3.94 -5.12
C SER A 58 11.23 3.44 -3.70
N SER A 59 11.68 2.22 -3.41
CA SER A 59 11.64 1.63 -2.07
C SER A 59 12.36 2.48 -1.01
N HIS A 60 13.48 3.12 -1.36
CA HIS A 60 14.18 4.04 -0.44
C HIS A 60 13.33 5.28 -0.11
N ARG A 61 12.67 5.86 -1.13
CA ARG A 61 11.78 7.01 -0.94
C ARG A 61 10.58 6.65 -0.08
N LEU A 62 9.93 5.52 -0.36
CA LEU A 62 8.80 5.03 0.41
C LEU A 62 9.16 4.76 1.87
N LYS A 63 10.30 4.10 2.14
CA LYS A 63 10.80 3.88 3.50
C LYS A 63 10.99 5.20 4.26
N SER A 64 11.60 6.19 3.62
CA SER A 64 11.81 7.52 4.20
C SER A 64 10.49 8.22 4.56
N ILE A 65 9.48 8.12 3.69
CA ILE A 65 8.14 8.68 3.95
C ILE A 65 7.47 7.94 5.12
N ILE A 66 7.49 6.61 5.10
CA ILE A 66 6.85 5.78 6.14
C ILE A 66 7.45 6.09 7.52
N GLN A 67 8.78 6.11 7.64
CA GLN A 67 9.44 6.41 8.92
C GLN A 67 9.05 7.80 9.43
N ARG A 68 9.14 8.82 8.55
CA ARG A 68 8.81 10.21 8.89
C ARG A 68 7.40 10.38 9.45
N TYR A 69 6.42 9.66 8.91
CA TYR A 69 5.02 9.86 9.26
C TYR A 69 4.41 8.78 10.16
N SER A 70 5.12 7.67 10.39
CA SER A 70 4.52 6.49 11.04
C SER A 70 5.40 5.82 12.09
N ASP A 71 6.56 6.35 12.42
CA ASP A 71 7.38 5.81 13.53
C ASP A 71 6.64 5.80 14.88
N HIS A 72 5.68 6.71 15.02
CA HIS A 72 4.83 6.87 16.19
C HIS A 72 3.54 6.02 16.17
N VAL A 73 3.34 5.23 15.11
CA VAL A 73 2.19 4.32 14.95
C VAL A 73 2.55 2.98 15.54
N ALA A 74 1.78 2.50 16.52
CA ALA A 74 2.07 1.25 17.24
C ALA A 74 1.93 -0.03 16.39
N LEU A 75 1.27 0.06 15.23
CA LEU A 75 1.14 -1.08 14.32
C LEU A 75 2.35 -1.18 13.39
N PRO A 76 2.87 -2.41 13.14
CA PRO A 76 3.97 -2.59 12.21
C PRO A 76 3.52 -2.29 10.78
N ILE A 77 4.31 -1.48 10.08
CA ILE A 77 4.16 -1.20 8.66
C ILE A 77 5.20 -2.02 7.92
N LEU A 78 4.70 -2.91 7.07
CA LEU A 78 5.51 -3.88 6.34
C LEU A 78 5.74 -3.40 4.90
N MET A 79 6.95 -3.65 4.39
CA MET A 79 7.29 -3.52 2.97
C MET A 79 7.99 -4.77 2.49
N LYS A 80 7.86 -5.09 1.20
CA LYS A 80 8.65 -6.17 0.59
C LYS A 80 10.14 -5.84 0.71
N LYS A 81 10.93 -6.80 1.16
CA LYS A 81 12.37 -6.66 1.31
C LYS A 81 13.02 -6.54 -0.07
N GLU A 82 14.01 -5.67 -0.21
CA GLU A 82 14.85 -5.62 -1.40
C GLU A 82 16.29 -5.97 -1.05
N GLU A 83 16.91 -6.78 -1.89
CA GLU A 83 18.31 -7.15 -1.76
C GLU A 83 19.03 -6.99 -3.10
N TRP A 84 20.33 -6.66 -3.04
CA TRP A 84 21.15 -6.57 -4.23
C TRP A 84 21.40 -7.97 -4.81
N ASP A 85 21.03 -8.14 -6.07
CA ASP A 85 21.35 -9.33 -6.87
C ASP A 85 22.57 -9.03 -7.74
N ALA A 86 23.69 -9.70 -7.43
CA ALA A 86 24.96 -9.50 -8.13
C ALA A 86 24.92 -9.97 -9.60
N GLU A 87 24.10 -10.97 -9.92
CA GLU A 87 23.97 -11.49 -11.29
C GLU A 87 23.18 -10.53 -12.17
N LYS A 88 22.15 -9.90 -11.61
CA LYS A 88 21.30 -8.91 -12.31
C LYS A 88 21.80 -7.48 -12.22
N SER A 89 22.81 -7.23 -11.38
CA SER A 89 23.32 -5.89 -11.07
C SER A 89 22.20 -4.91 -10.72
N ALA A 90 21.23 -5.38 -9.93
CA ALA A 90 20.03 -4.61 -9.57
C ALA A 90 19.51 -5.02 -8.18
N MET A 91 18.76 -4.12 -7.55
CA MET A 91 17.95 -4.47 -6.37
C MET A 91 16.77 -5.32 -6.82
N VAL A 92 16.55 -6.45 -6.15
CA VAL A 92 15.45 -7.38 -6.43
C VAL A 92 14.56 -7.49 -5.21
N THR A 93 13.27 -7.32 -5.42
CA THR A 93 12.22 -7.53 -4.42
C THR A 93 12.10 -9.01 -4.07
N LYS A 94 12.12 -9.33 -2.78
CA LYS A 94 11.91 -10.67 -2.23
C LYS A 94 10.45 -10.85 -1.80
N ASP A 95 10.04 -12.11 -1.61
CA ASP A 95 8.70 -12.43 -1.10
C ASP A 95 8.54 -12.12 0.40
N GLU A 96 9.65 -12.01 1.13
CA GLU A 96 9.69 -11.67 2.55
C GLU A 96 9.36 -10.19 2.78
N ASP A 97 8.66 -9.92 3.89
CA ASP A 97 8.34 -8.58 4.35
C ASP A 97 9.28 -8.14 5.47
N GLU A 98 9.63 -6.85 5.51
CA GLU A 98 10.36 -6.22 6.61
C GLU A 98 9.52 -5.10 7.25
N THR A 99 9.66 -4.94 8.58
CA THR A 99 9.04 -3.81 9.30
C THR A 99 9.86 -2.55 9.09
N VAL A 100 9.20 -1.47 8.67
CA VAL A 100 9.87 -0.21 8.27
C VAL A 100 9.77 0.86 9.34
N ASN A 101 8.65 0.93 10.07
CA ASN A 101 8.47 1.90 11.15
C ASN A 101 8.99 1.36 12.49
N GLN A 102 9.23 2.26 13.44
CA GLN A 102 9.65 1.86 14.80
C GLN A 102 8.56 1.11 15.61
N ALA A 103 7.29 1.18 15.20
CA ALA A 103 6.16 0.61 15.92
C ALA A 103 6.06 1.07 17.39
N SER A 104 6.56 2.27 17.69
CA SER A 104 6.60 2.84 19.05
C SER A 104 5.41 3.77 19.25
N ALA A 105 4.67 3.56 20.33
CA ALA A 105 3.60 4.46 20.72
C ALA A 105 4.18 5.72 21.39
N LEU A 106 3.64 6.91 21.09
CA LEU A 106 4.11 8.17 21.72
C LEU A 106 3.88 8.24 23.22
N TRP A 107 3.00 7.39 23.77
CA TRP A 107 2.53 7.46 25.16
C TRP A 107 3.22 6.45 26.10
N THR A 108 4.18 5.67 25.60
CA THR A 108 5.08 4.84 26.42
C THR A 108 6.32 5.64 26.81
#